data_AF-A0A805ZZS6-F1
#
_entry.id   AF-A0A805ZZS6-F1
#
_cell.length_a   1.000
_cell.length_b   1.000
_cell.length_c   1.000
_cell.angle_alpha   90.00
_cell.angle_beta   90.00
_cell.angle_gamma   90.00
#
_symmetry.space_group_name_H-M   'P 1'
#
loop_
_entity.id
_entity.type
_entity.pdbx_description
1 polymer ?
#
loop_
_entity_poly.entity_id
_entity_poly.type
_entity_poly.pdbx_seq_one_letter_code
_entity_poly.pdbx_strand_id
1 'polypeptide(L)'
;MLYFYWNLYSGDVFENFNANVSFNGNNVEGKMKKLKQFIMKNKRVKGFTLVEMVIVIAIIAMLILLIVPGLSKQKERATSKTDEALRTTVETQRQLAADNGDGTSLEELVKKEYISQKQKERYEKLPQK
;
A
#
# COMPACT_ATOMS: atom_id res chain seq x y z
N MET A 1 0.82 -18.79 -11.53
CA MET A 1 0.74 -18.86 -10.03
C MET A 1 -0.38 -18.04 -9.41
N LEU A 2 -0.53 -16.74 -9.70
CA LEU A 2 -1.60 -15.89 -9.12
C LEU A 2 -3.01 -16.43 -9.41
N TYR A 3 -3.18 -17.01 -10.59
CA TYR A 3 -4.43 -17.63 -11.02
C TYR A 3 -4.73 -18.97 -10.33
N PHE A 4 -3.68 -19.74 -10.04
CA PHE A 4 -3.80 -20.98 -9.29
C PHE A 4 -4.18 -20.67 -7.83
N TYR A 5 -3.71 -19.55 -7.30
CA TYR A 5 -4.11 -19.02 -6.00
C TYR A 5 -5.58 -18.56 -5.96
N TRP A 6 -6.04 -17.82 -6.98
CA TRP A 6 -7.43 -17.37 -7.06
C TRP A 6 -8.42 -18.54 -7.21
N ASN A 7 -8.06 -19.57 -7.98
CA ASN A 7 -8.92 -20.73 -8.24
C ASN A 7 -8.91 -21.76 -7.10
N LEU A 8 -7.78 -21.95 -6.41
CA LEU A 8 -7.67 -22.89 -5.29
C LEU A 8 -8.35 -22.32 -4.01
N TYR A 9 -8.34 -21.00 -3.81
CA TYR A 9 -8.95 -20.36 -2.65
C TYR A 9 -10.49 -20.33 -2.72
N SER A 10 -11.07 -20.18 -3.91
CA SER A 10 -12.53 -20.27 -4.09
C SER A 10 -13.04 -21.71 -4.00
N GLY A 11 -12.32 -22.68 -4.58
CA GLY A 11 -12.78 -24.08 -4.61
C GLY A 11 -12.99 -24.68 -3.22
N ASP A 12 -12.04 -24.52 -2.30
CA ASP A 12 -12.09 -25.15 -0.98
C ASP A 12 -13.00 -24.40 0.02
N VAL A 13 -13.25 -23.10 -0.13
CA VAL A 13 -14.07 -22.31 0.83
C VAL A 13 -15.58 -22.52 0.62
N PHE A 14 -16.04 -22.61 -0.63
CA PHE A 14 -17.45 -22.85 -0.94
C PHE A 14 -17.89 -24.30 -0.66
N GLU A 15 -16.97 -25.26 -0.81
CA GLU A 15 -17.26 -26.68 -0.52
C GLU A 15 -17.35 -26.96 0.99
N ASN A 16 -16.55 -26.28 1.81
CA ASN A 16 -16.55 -26.46 3.27
C ASN A 16 -17.71 -25.74 3.99
N PHE A 17 -18.34 -24.74 3.37
CA PHE A 17 -19.52 -24.08 3.96
C PHE A 17 -20.78 -24.96 3.86
N ASN A 18 -20.92 -25.75 2.79
CA ASN A 18 -22.08 -26.62 2.58
C ASN A 18 -21.98 -27.99 3.30
N ALA A 19 -20.82 -28.34 3.85
CA ALA A 19 -20.56 -29.64 4.46
C ALA A 19 -20.91 -29.73 5.98
N ASN A 20 -21.30 -28.63 6.62
CA ASN A 20 -21.57 -28.59 8.08
C ASN A 20 -23.01 -28.94 8.48
N VAL A 21 -23.82 -29.47 7.55
CA VAL A 21 -25.14 -30.03 7.86
C VAL A 21 -25.03 -31.57 7.85
N SER A 22 -24.65 -32.12 8.99
CA SER A 22 -24.39 -33.55 9.22
C SER A 22 -25.68 -34.35 9.47
N PHE A 23 -25.90 -35.43 8.72
CA PHE A 23 -26.94 -36.43 8.97
C PHE A 23 -26.38 -37.67 9.69
N ASN A 24 -27.14 -38.16 10.68
CA ASN A 24 -26.89 -39.27 11.59
C ASN A 24 -27.16 -40.67 10.95
N GLY A 25 -26.46 -41.72 11.41
CA GLY A 25 -26.99 -43.10 11.45
C GLY A 25 -26.27 -44.20 10.65
N ASN A 26 -25.12 -44.66 11.17
CA ASN A 26 -24.59 -46.05 11.23
C ASN A 26 -24.40 -46.91 9.96
N ASN A 27 -24.94 -46.58 8.78
CA ASN A 27 -24.65 -47.27 7.50
C ASN A 27 -23.97 -46.35 6.46
N VAL A 28 -23.69 -45.11 6.86
CA VAL A 28 -23.18 -44.06 5.99
C VAL A 28 -21.65 -44.06 5.94
N GLU A 29 -20.97 -44.52 6.99
CA GLU A 29 -19.50 -44.48 7.10
C GLU A 29 -18.77 -45.27 5.99
N GLY A 30 -19.26 -46.46 5.64
CA GLY A 30 -18.66 -47.28 4.58
C GLY A 30 -18.81 -46.68 3.19
N LYS A 31 -19.98 -46.08 2.90
CA LYS A 31 -20.24 -45.35 1.65
C LYS A 31 -19.44 -44.04 1.59
N MET A 32 -19.30 -43.35 2.72
CA MET A 32 -18.55 -42.11 2.85
C MET A 32 -17.04 -42.32 2.68
N LYS A 33 -16.48 -43.43 3.17
CA LYS A 33 -15.07 -43.81 2.96
C LYS A 33 -14.76 -44.08 1.49
N LYS A 34 -15.63 -44.81 0.77
CA LYS A 34 -15.49 -45.02 -0.69
C LYS A 34 -15.62 -43.71 -1.48
N LEU A 35 -16.53 -42.83 -1.08
CA LEU A 35 -16.73 -41.53 -1.75
C LEU A 35 -15.56 -40.57 -1.51
N LYS A 36 -15.04 -40.49 -0.28
CA LYS A 36 -13.80 -39.74 0.04
C LYS A 36 -12.58 -40.28 -0.71
N GLN A 37 -12.45 -41.60 -0.83
CA GLN A 37 -11.34 -42.23 -1.56
C GLN A 37 -11.44 -42.04 -3.08
N PHE A 38 -12.67 -41.90 -3.62
CA PHE A 38 -12.92 -41.55 -5.02
C PHE A 38 -12.56 -40.08 -5.31
N ILE A 39 -12.90 -39.16 -4.40
CA ILE A 39 -12.56 -37.73 -4.51
C ILE A 39 -11.05 -37.49 -4.35
N MET A 40 -10.37 -38.23 -3.46
CA MET A 40 -8.93 -38.05 -3.20
C MET A 40 -8.00 -38.64 -4.28
N LYS A 41 -8.45 -39.61 -5.08
CA LYS A 41 -7.57 -40.26 -6.08
C LYS A 41 -7.19 -39.40 -7.28
N ASN A 42 -7.80 -38.22 -7.47
CA ASN A 42 -7.61 -37.38 -8.65
C ASN A 42 -7.02 -35.99 -8.42
N LYS A 43 -6.54 -35.64 -7.22
CA LYS A 43 -5.81 -34.37 -7.00
C LYS A 43 -4.37 -34.47 -7.52
N ARG A 44 -4.19 -34.63 -8.83
CA ARG A 44 -2.91 -34.33 -9.49
C ARG A 44 -2.76 -32.80 -9.56
N VAL A 45 -2.21 -32.22 -8.50
CA VAL A 45 -1.76 -30.83 -8.51
C VAL A 45 -0.60 -30.73 -9.50
N LYS A 46 -0.89 -30.24 -10.72
CA LYS A 46 0.11 -30.00 -11.74
C LYS A 46 1.08 -28.95 -11.20
N GLY A 47 2.34 -29.36 -11.06
CA GLY A 47 3.42 -28.56 -10.52
C GLY A 47 3.73 -27.35 -11.39
N PHE A 48 3.85 -26.24 -10.70
CA PHE A 48 4.28 -24.93 -11.15
C PHE A 48 5.62 -25.01 -11.92
N THR A 49 5.72 -24.43 -13.13
CA THR A 49 6.97 -24.46 -13.92
C THR A 49 7.82 -23.21 -13.65
N LEU A 50 9.16 -23.34 -13.66
CA LEU A 50 10.08 -22.20 -13.45
C LEU A 50 9.90 -21.09 -14.50
N VAL A 51 9.66 -21.49 -15.74
CA VAL A 51 9.38 -20.58 -16.87
C VAL A 51 8.19 -19.67 -16.55
N GLU A 52 7.18 -20.19 -15.85
CA GLU A 52 5.98 -19.43 -15.50
C GLU A 52 6.26 -18.33 -14.46
N MET A 53 7.22 -18.50 -13.54
CA MET A 53 7.65 -17.41 -12.64
C MET A 53 8.47 -16.35 -13.38
N VAL A 54 9.35 -16.79 -14.29
CA VAL A 54 10.25 -15.89 -15.02
C VAL A 54 9.47 -14.91 -15.88
N ILE A 55 8.41 -15.36 -16.54
CA ILE A 55 7.56 -14.49 -17.35
C ILE A 55 6.79 -13.48 -16.47
N VAL A 56 6.35 -13.89 -15.27
CA VAL A 56 5.62 -13.02 -14.34
C VAL A 56 6.53 -11.90 -13.80
N ILE A 57 7.75 -12.24 -13.36
CA ILE A 57 8.71 -11.21 -12.91
C ILE A 57 9.12 -10.29 -14.06
N ALA A 58 9.21 -10.81 -15.30
CA ALA A 58 9.52 -9.99 -16.47
C ALA A 58 8.43 -8.95 -16.74
N ILE A 59 7.15 -9.34 -16.66
CA ILE A 59 6.02 -8.43 -16.84
C ILE A 59 5.96 -7.40 -15.71
N ILE A 60 6.12 -7.80 -14.44
CA ILE A 60 6.12 -6.88 -13.30
C ILE A 60 7.28 -5.87 -13.40
N ALA A 61 8.47 -6.33 -13.77
CA ALA A 61 9.63 -5.45 -13.98
C ALA A 61 9.35 -4.41 -15.08
N MET A 62 8.71 -4.82 -16.18
CA MET A 62 8.31 -3.89 -17.25
C MET A 62 7.29 -2.85 -16.76
N LEU A 63 6.29 -3.27 -15.96
CA LEU A 63 5.29 -2.35 -15.39
C LEU A 63 5.92 -1.33 -14.43
N ILE A 64 6.88 -1.75 -13.60
CA ILE A 64 7.59 -0.86 -12.67
C ILE A 64 8.33 0.24 -13.45
N LEU A 65 9.00 -0.09 -14.56
CA LEU A 65 9.70 0.89 -15.39
C LEU A 65 8.76 1.99 -15.93
N LEU A 66 7.50 1.66 -16.22
CA LEU A 66 6.49 2.64 -16.66
C LEU A 66 5.95 3.49 -15.51
N ILE A 67 5.82 2.92 -14.31
CA ILE A 67 5.20 3.59 -13.14
C ILE A 67 6.19 4.50 -12.39
N VAL A 68 7.45 4.07 -12.24
CA VAL A 68 8.51 4.80 -11.51
C VAL A 68 8.69 6.27 -11.95
N PRO A 69 8.75 6.62 -13.26
CA PRO A 69 8.88 8.02 -13.66
C PRO A 69 7.65 8.85 -13.28
N GLY A 70 6.45 8.26 -13.29
CA GLY A 70 5.22 8.90 -12.85
C GLY A 70 5.23 9.21 -11.35
N LEU A 71 5.61 8.22 -10.53
CA LEU A 71 5.72 8.38 -9.07
C LEU A 71 6.77 9.41 -8.67
N SER A 72 7.92 9.40 -9.34
CA SER A 72 9.02 10.34 -9.05
C SER A 72 8.59 11.79 -9.30
N LYS A 73 7.92 12.06 -10.44
CA LYS A 73 7.38 13.39 -10.76
C LYS A 73 6.27 13.81 -9.79
N GLN A 74 5.43 12.89 -9.32
CA GLN A 74 4.38 13.19 -8.34
C GLN A 74 4.98 13.57 -6.98
N LYS A 75 6.00 12.83 -6.52
CA LYS A 75 6.73 13.14 -5.28
C LYS A 75 7.40 14.52 -5.34
N GLU A 76 8.05 14.85 -6.46
CA GLU A 76 8.66 16.16 -6.67
C GLU A 76 7.62 17.29 -6.65
N ARG A 77 6.52 17.13 -7.38
CA ARG A 77 5.41 18.10 -7.37
C ARG A 77 4.81 18.29 -5.98
N ALA A 78 4.60 17.21 -5.24
CA ALA A 78 4.10 17.28 -3.87
C ALA A 78 5.07 18.02 -2.95
N THR A 79 6.38 17.77 -3.11
CA THR A 79 7.43 18.46 -2.35
C THR A 79 7.43 19.96 -2.66
N SER A 80 7.44 20.33 -3.94
CA SER A 80 7.37 21.74 -4.37
C SER A 80 6.13 22.46 -3.86
N LYS A 81 4.94 21.83 -3.94
CA LYS A 81 3.70 22.41 -3.40
C LYS A 81 3.77 22.60 -1.88
N THR A 82 4.37 21.64 -1.17
CA THR A 82 4.55 21.73 0.27
C THR A 82 5.50 22.86 0.64
N ASP A 83 6.58 23.04 -0.13
CA ASP A 83 7.56 24.11 0.08
C ASP A 83 6.96 25.49 -0.23
N GLU A 84 6.12 25.60 -1.26
CA GLU A 84 5.37 26.82 -1.56
C GLU A 84 4.37 27.15 -0.45
N ALA A 85 3.58 26.18 0.00
CA ALA A 85 2.64 26.36 1.11
C ALA A 85 3.36 26.75 2.41
N LEU A 86 4.54 26.18 2.66
CA LEU A 86 5.39 26.56 3.79
C LEU A 86 5.84 28.01 3.68
N ARG A 87 6.28 28.47 2.50
CA ARG A 87 6.67 29.88 2.30
C ARG A 87 5.51 30.82 2.61
N THR A 88 4.34 30.54 2.04
CA THR A 88 3.14 31.34 2.27
C THR A 88 2.77 31.36 3.75
N THR A 89 2.82 30.21 4.42
CA THR A 89 2.51 30.13 5.85
C THR A 89 3.48 30.97 6.68
N VAL A 90 4.80 30.83 6.45
CA VAL A 90 5.81 31.63 7.16
C VAL A 90 5.59 33.12 6.91
N GLU A 91 5.28 33.53 5.68
CA GLU A 91 5.02 34.94 5.35
C GLU A 91 3.75 35.46 6.03
N THR A 92 2.66 34.68 6.04
CA THR A 92 1.45 35.03 6.79
C THR A 92 1.75 35.17 8.28
N GLN A 93 2.57 34.29 8.85
CA GLN A 93 2.98 34.39 10.25
C GLN A 93 3.88 35.60 10.52
N ARG A 94 4.77 35.98 9.58
CA ARG A 94 5.55 37.24 9.67
C ARG A 94 4.64 38.45 9.69
N GLN A 95 3.62 38.47 8.84
CA GLN A 95 2.67 39.58 8.78
C GLN A 95 1.88 39.69 10.09
N LEU A 96 1.40 38.56 10.63
CA LEU A 96 0.73 38.53 11.93
C LEU A 96 1.64 39.02 13.07
N ALA A 97 2.92 38.62 13.06
CA ALA A 97 3.89 39.10 14.03
C ALA A 97 4.10 40.62 13.91
N ALA A 98 4.21 41.16 12.69
CA ALA A 98 4.34 42.59 12.46
C ALA A 98 3.13 43.38 12.97
N ASP A 99 1.91 42.88 12.74
CA ASP A 99 0.67 43.50 13.21
C ASP A 99 0.58 43.51 14.75
N ASN A 100 1.15 42.50 15.41
CA ASN A 100 1.24 42.41 16.86
C ASN A 100 2.42 43.22 17.46
N GLY A 101 3.21 43.90 16.63
CA GLY A 101 4.42 44.61 17.07
C GLY A 101 5.56 43.66 17.50
N ASP A 102 5.45 42.37 17.17
CA ASP A 102 6.49 41.38 17.38
C ASP A 102 7.54 41.45 16.25
N GLY A 103 8.74 40.98 16.55
CA GLY A 103 9.81 40.92 15.57
C GLY A 103 9.55 39.88 14.46
N THR A 104 9.96 40.20 13.23
CA THR A 104 9.64 39.40 12.04
C THR A 104 10.76 38.47 11.61
N SER A 105 11.90 38.44 12.32
CA SER A 105 12.99 37.52 11.99
C SER A 105 12.57 36.06 12.21
N LEU A 106 13.18 35.12 11.47
CA LEU A 106 12.86 33.70 11.62
C LEU A 106 13.16 33.19 13.05
N GLU A 107 14.16 33.76 13.71
CA GLU A 107 14.52 33.51 15.10
C GLU A 107 13.43 33.96 16.07
N GLU A 108 12.86 35.15 15.84
CA GLU A 108 11.78 35.69 16.66
C GLU A 108 10.47 34.95 16.44
N LEU A 109 10.18 34.55 15.20
CA LEU A 109 9.00 33.72 14.89
C LEU A 109 9.05 32.36 15.58
N VAL A 110 10.23 31.76 15.73
CA VAL A 110 10.39 30.52 16.52
C VAL A 110 10.26 30.82 18.01
N LYS A 111 10.91 31.88 18.50
CA LYS A 111 10.87 32.27 19.91
C LYS A 111 9.47 32.61 20.41
N LYS A 112 8.64 33.18 19.54
CA LYS A 112 7.24 33.56 19.79
C LYS A 112 6.25 32.47 19.36
N GLU A 113 6.75 31.30 18.98
CA GLU A 113 5.96 30.11 18.61
C GLU A 113 5.02 30.29 17.40
N TYR A 114 5.23 31.32 16.58
CA TYR A 114 4.51 31.48 15.30
C TYR A 114 4.88 30.37 14.30
N ILE A 115 6.11 29.87 14.34
CA ILE A 115 6.58 28.75 13.53
C ILE A 115 7.43 27.77 14.36
N SER A 116 7.43 26.50 13.98
CA SER A 116 8.27 25.48 14.62
C SER A 116 9.73 25.51 14.12
N GLN A 117 10.64 24.98 14.94
CA GLN A 117 12.06 24.81 14.57
C GLN A 117 12.23 24.00 13.27
N LYS A 118 11.40 22.98 13.05
CA LYS A 118 11.41 22.17 11.81
C LYS A 118 10.99 22.98 10.58
N GLN A 119 10.05 23.91 10.73
CA GLN A 119 9.62 24.79 9.66
C GLN A 119 10.72 25.79 9.30
N LYS A 120 11.42 26.35 10.32
CA LYS A 120 12.59 27.20 10.12
C LYS A 120 13.69 26.48 9.33
N GLU A 121 14.14 25.32 9.81
CA GLU A 121 15.20 24.53 9.17
C GLU A 121 14.87 24.13 7.72
N ARG A 122 13.59 23.82 7.47
CA ARG A 122 13.14 23.49 6.12
C ARG A 122 13.11 24.73 5.23
N TYR A 123 12.63 25.86 5.75
CA TYR A 123 12.56 27.14 5.03
C TYR A 123 13.96 27.66 4.65
N GLU A 124 14.94 27.54 5.53
CA GLU A 124 16.34 27.94 5.27
C GLU A 124 17.00 27.15 4.13
N LYS A 125 16.60 25.89 3.95
CA LYS A 125 17.10 25.02 2.88
C LYS A 125 16.41 25.26 1.54
N LEU A 126 15.35 26.06 1.50
CA LEU A 126 14.67 26.38 0.27
C LEU A 126 15.53 27.34 -0.56
N PRO A 127 15.64 27.12 -1.89
CA PRO A 127 16.30 28.09 -2.76
C PRO A 127 15.58 29.43 -2.66
N GLN A 128 16.34 30.50 -2.38
CA GLN A 128 15.83 31.87 -2.45
C GLN A 128 15.66 32.21 -3.93
N LYS A 129 14.43 32.47 -4.35
CA LYS A 129 14.12 32.93 -5.70
C LYS A 129 14.19 34.44 -5.76
#